data_AF-A0A1Q7GE54-F1
#
_entry.id   AF-A0A1Q7GE54-F1
#
_cell.length_a   1.000
_cell.length_b   1.000
_cell.length_c   1.000
_cell.angle_alpha   90.00
_cell.angle_beta   90.00
_cell.angle_gamma   90.00
#
_symmetry.space_group_name_H-M   'P 1'
#
loop_
_entity.id
_entity.type
_entity.pdbx_description
1 polymer ?
#
loop_
_entity_poly.entity_id
_entity_poly.type
_entity_poly.pdbx_seq_one_letter_code
_entity_poly.pdbx_strand_id
1 'polypeptide(L)'
;MNGKQIITTLLVLLSAALLEAGGDAVVRLGLRASTTFVRASLFLIGGLVLFTYGYVVNAPPWDFGRLLGVYVVFFFLVAQFISWLVFDRQPTGVVIVGGCFIVAGGIILSYNP
;
A
#
# COMPACT_ATOMS: atom_id res chain seq x y z
N MET A 1 -5.93 0.81 -23.29
CA MET A 1 -4.49 0.67 -22.96
C MET A 1 -3.94 -0.52 -23.74
N ASN A 2 -2.75 -0.39 -24.33
CA ASN A 2 -2.02 -1.53 -24.87
C ASN A 2 -1.54 -2.42 -23.71
N GLY A 3 -1.37 -3.74 -23.90
CA GLY A 3 -0.95 -4.69 -22.86
C GLY A 3 0.31 -4.27 -22.10
N LYS A 4 1.29 -3.65 -22.78
CA LYS A 4 2.48 -3.07 -22.12
C LYS A 4 2.12 -1.98 -21.10
N GLN A 5 1.18 -1.08 -21.44
CA GLN A 5 0.75 0.00 -20.55
C GLN A 5 0.03 -0.55 -19.31
N ILE A 6 -0.77 -1.61 -19.48
CA ILE A 6 -1.46 -2.26 -18.35
C ILE A 6 -0.44 -2.82 -17.36
N ILE A 7 0.55 -3.56 -17.87
CA ILE A 7 1.62 -4.12 -17.03
C ILE A 7 2.37 -3.00 -16.31
N THR A 8 2.76 -1.93 -17.01
CA THR A 8 3.43 -0.78 -16.38
C THR A 8 2.57 -0.17 -15.27
N THR A 9 1.28 0.08 -15.51
CA THR A 9 0.38 0.63 -14.49
C THR A 9 0.30 -0.27 -13.27
N LEU A 10 0.10 -1.58 -13.45
CA LEU A 10 0.05 -2.52 -12.33
C LEU A 10 1.34 -2.56 -11.53
N LEU A 11 2.51 -2.50 -12.19
CA LEU A 11 3.80 -2.44 -11.52
C LEU A 11 3.99 -1.15 -10.72
N VAL A 12 3.55 -0.01 -11.25
CA VAL A 12 3.63 1.27 -10.54
C VAL A 12 2.69 1.26 -9.33
N LEU A 13 1.45 0.77 -9.47
CA LEU A 13 0.51 0.65 -8.35
C LEU A 13 1.01 -0.32 -7.27
N LEU A 14 1.61 -1.45 -7.66
CA LEU A 14 2.23 -2.38 -6.72
C LEU A 14 3.41 -1.72 -5.99
N SER A 15 4.25 -0.97 -6.72
CA SER A 15 5.37 -0.23 -6.14
C SER A 15 4.88 0.83 -5.15
N ALA A 16 3.82 1.56 -5.48
CA ALA A 16 3.18 2.52 -4.60
C ALA A 16 2.64 1.84 -3.33
N ALA A 17 1.96 0.70 -3.45
CA ALA A 17 1.46 -0.06 -2.30
C ALA A 17 2.58 -0.56 -1.38
N LEU A 18 3.72 -1.00 -1.95
CA LEU A 18 4.92 -1.39 -1.18
C LEU A 18 5.51 -0.20 -0.42
N LEU A 19 5.61 0.95 -1.07
CA LEU A 19 6.09 2.18 -0.44
C LEU A 19 5.13 2.65 0.66
N GLU A 20 3.82 2.69 0.41
CA GLU A 20 2.84 3.13 1.40
C GLU A 20 2.81 2.21 2.63
N ALA A 21 2.54 0.91 2.43
CA ALA A 21 2.42 -0.03 3.54
C ALA A 21 3.75 -0.27 4.26
N GLY A 22 4.89 -0.19 3.55
CA GLY A 22 6.23 -0.24 4.11
C GLY A 22 6.55 1.00 4.93
N GLY A 23 6.27 2.19 4.40
CA GLY A 23 6.41 3.46 5.12
C GLY A 23 5.59 3.47 6.41
N ASP A 24 4.33 3.02 6.34
CA ASP A 24 3.47 2.85 7.51
C ASP A 24 4.07 1.91 8.56
N ALA A 25 4.69 0.81 8.12
CA ALA A 25 5.35 -0.13 9.02
C ALA A 25 6.55 0.52 9.72
N VAL A 26 7.36 1.29 9.00
CA VAL A 26 8.50 2.04 9.58
C VAL A 26 8.01 3.07 10.60
N VAL A 27 6.94 3.81 10.29
CA VAL A 27 6.33 4.76 11.23
C VAL A 27 5.81 4.03 12.48
N ARG A 28 5.13 2.89 12.31
CA ARG A 28 4.67 2.05 13.44
C ARG A 28 5.83 1.55 14.32
N LEU A 29 6.97 1.19 13.73
CA LEU A 29 8.18 0.84 14.47
C LEU A 29 8.70 2.06 15.26
N GLY A 30 8.72 3.24 14.65
CA GLY A 30 9.10 4.50 15.30
C GLY A 30 8.23 4.81 16.53
N LEU A 31 6.91 4.64 16.42
CA LEU A 31 5.97 4.83 17.53
C LEU A 31 6.24 3.89 18.72
N ARG A 32 6.81 2.70 18.47
CA ARG A 32 7.15 1.71 19.50
C ARG A 32 8.59 1.79 20.00
N ALA A 33 9.45 2.59 19.35
CA ALA A 33 10.85 2.73 19.74
C ALA A 33 10.98 3.45 21.10
N SER A 34 11.82 2.90 21.97
CA SER A 34 12.10 3.46 23.31
C SER A 34 13.10 4.61 23.27
N THR A 35 14.08 4.55 22.37
CA THR A 35 15.13 5.57 22.24
C THR A 35 14.69 6.71 21.32
N THR A 36 14.80 7.96 21.79
CA THR A 36 14.43 9.17 21.02
C THR A 36 15.14 9.27 19.68
N PHE A 37 16.43 8.93 19.63
CA PHE A 37 17.21 8.93 18.38
C PHE A 37 16.64 7.94 17.35
N VAL A 38 16.42 6.68 17.76
CA VAL A 38 15.85 5.64 16.90
C VAL A 38 14.45 6.03 16.42
N ARG A 39 13.61 6.56 17.32
CA ARG A 39 12.28 7.07 16.97
C ARG A 39 12.35 8.17 15.90
N ALA A 40 13.22 9.17 16.08
CA ALA A 40 13.39 10.26 15.14
C ALA A 40 13.88 9.76 13.76
N SER A 41 14.87 8.86 13.74
CA SER A 41 15.35 8.25 12.50
C SER A 41 14.26 7.47 11.77
N LEU A 42 13.47 6.67 12.48
CA LEU A 42 12.37 5.91 11.88
C LEU A 42 11.28 6.82 11.33
N PHE A 43 10.94 7.92 12.00
CA PHE A 43 9.99 8.90 11.46
C PHE A 43 10.51 9.63 10.23
N LEU A 44 11.79 9.99 10.18
CA LEU A 44 12.38 10.59 8.99
C LEU A 44 12.37 9.62 7.80
N ILE A 45 12.75 8.36 8.03
CA ILE A 45 12.74 7.34 6.98
C ILE A 45 11.30 7.04 6.53
N GLY A 46 10.40 6.79 7.48
CA GLY A 46 8.99 6.52 7.18
C GLY A 46 8.32 7.67 6.44
N GLY A 47 8.56 8.91 6.88
CA GLY A 47 8.06 10.11 6.21
C GLY A 47 8.60 10.27 4.78
N LEU A 48 9.89 10.03 4.56
CA LEU A 48 10.49 10.07 3.22
C LEU A 48 9.90 9.00 2.29
N VAL A 49 9.73 7.77 2.80
CA VAL A 49 9.13 6.66 2.06
C VAL A 49 7.67 6.98 1.69
N LEU A 50 6.87 7.48 2.64
CA LEU A 50 5.48 7.87 2.39
C LEU A 50 5.37 9.03 1.41
N PHE A 51 6.25 10.03 1.51
CA PHE A 51 6.31 11.10 0.52
C PHE A 51 6.63 10.57 -0.89
N THR A 52 7.58 9.63 -0.99
CA THR A 52 7.95 8.98 -2.24
C THR A 52 6.79 8.20 -2.83
N TYR A 53 6.02 7.47 -2.01
CA TYR A 53 4.76 6.84 -2.43
C TYR A 53 3.81 7.88 -3.03
N GLY A 54 3.56 8.98 -2.30
CA GLY A 54 2.64 10.01 -2.73
C GLY A 54 3.02 10.60 -4.08
N TYR A 55 4.31 10.78 -4.34
CA TYR A 55 4.81 11.17 -5.66
C TYR A 55 4.58 10.09 -6.72
N VAL A 56 4.98 8.84 -6.45
CA VAL A 56 4.90 7.72 -7.43
C VAL A 56 3.47 7.46 -7.91
N VAL A 57 2.49 7.53 -7.00
CA VAL A 57 1.10 7.21 -7.35
C VAL A 57 0.36 8.38 -8.04
N ASN A 58 0.78 9.62 -7.78
CA ASN A 58 0.11 10.82 -8.31
C ASN A 58 0.81 11.47 -9.51
N ALA A 59 2.09 11.15 -9.78
CA ALA A 59 2.82 11.70 -10.92
C ALA A 59 2.28 11.26 -12.30
N PRO A 60 1.82 10.01 -12.51
CA PRO A 60 1.31 9.59 -13.81
C PRO A 60 -0.05 10.25 -14.15
N PRO A 61 -0.28 10.64 -15.43
CA PRO A 61 -1.52 11.28 -15.86
C PRO A 61 -2.64 10.25 -16.12
N TRP A 62 -3.05 9.52 -15.10
CA TRP A 62 -4.12 8.53 -15.18
C TRP A 62 -5.38 8.98 -14.42
N ASP A 63 -6.50 8.32 -14.70
CA ASP A 63 -7.69 8.43 -13.85
C ASP A 63 -7.45 7.65 -12.55
N PHE A 64 -7.02 8.37 -11.53
CA PHE A 64 -6.77 7.79 -10.22
C PHE A 64 -8.03 7.18 -9.62
N GLY A 65 -9.21 7.76 -9.83
CA GLY A 65 -10.47 7.24 -9.29
C GLY A 65 -10.80 5.84 -9.81
N ARG A 66 -10.54 5.60 -11.11
CA ARG A 66 -10.68 4.27 -11.71
C ARG A 66 -9.62 3.27 -11.21
N LEU A 67 -8.38 3.71 -11.02
CA LEU A 67 -7.29 2.86 -10.54
C LEU A 67 -7.30 2.64 -9.02
N LEU A 68 -8.03 3.47 -8.28
CA LEU A 68 -8.14 3.42 -6.81
C LEU A 68 -8.63 2.06 -6.32
N GLY A 69 -9.57 1.44 -7.03
CA GLY A 69 -10.05 0.10 -6.70
C GLY A 69 -8.94 -0.95 -6.71
N VAL A 70 -8.16 -1.01 -7.80
CA VAL A 70 -7.01 -1.93 -7.93
C VAL A 70 -5.93 -1.59 -6.91
N TYR A 71 -5.68 -0.29 -6.71
CA TYR A 71 -4.70 0.20 -5.76
C TYR A 71 -4.99 -0.25 -4.33
N VAL A 72 -6.22 -0.07 -3.85
CA VAL A 72 -6.63 -0.48 -2.50
C VAL A 72 -6.48 -1.99 -2.29
N VAL A 73 -6.74 -2.80 -3.32
CA VAL A 73 -6.49 -4.25 -3.27
C VAL A 73 -5.00 -4.56 -3.08
N PHE A 74 -4.12 -3.93 -3.85
CA PHE A 74 -2.67 -4.09 -3.67
C PHE A 74 -2.21 -3.62 -2.30
N PHE A 75 -2.64 -2.43 -1.87
CA PHE A 75 -2.33 -1.91 -0.55
C PHE A 75 -2.73 -2.89 0.55
N PHE A 76 -3.97 -3.41 0.51
CA PHE A 76 -4.45 -4.39 1.48
C PHE A 76 -3.57 -5.64 1.52
N LEU A 77 -3.29 -6.26 0.36
CA LEU A 77 -2.50 -7.48 0.28
C LEU A 77 -1.07 -7.28 0.80
N VAL A 78 -0.43 -6.18 0.39
CA VAL A 78 0.92 -5.83 0.84
C VAL A 78 0.92 -5.52 2.34
N ALA A 79 -0.07 -4.80 2.85
CA ALA A 79 -0.19 -4.50 4.27
C ALA A 79 -0.35 -5.78 5.11
N GLN A 80 -1.14 -6.76 4.65
CA GLN A 80 -1.25 -8.06 5.32
C GLN A 80 0.08 -8.84 5.27
N PHE A 81 0.77 -8.82 4.13
CA PHE A 81 2.07 -9.46 3.99
C PHE A 81 3.11 -8.85 4.94
N ILE A 82 3.20 -7.53 5.02
CA ILE A 82 4.10 -6.82 5.94
C ILE A 82 3.67 -7.06 7.39
N SER A 83 2.36 -7.07 7.68
CA SER A 83 1.82 -7.40 9.01
C SER A 83 2.30 -8.77 9.49
N TRP A 84 2.27 -9.75 8.59
CA TRP A 84 2.75 -11.09 8.88
C TRP A 84 4.28 -11.13 9.06
N LEU A 85 5.05 -10.53 8.14
CA LEU A 85 6.51 -10.64 8.13
C LEU A 85 7.22 -9.79 9.21
N VAL A 86 6.73 -8.58 9.48
CA VAL A 86 7.39 -7.61 10.36
C VAL A 86 6.84 -7.64 11.78
N PHE A 87 5.56 -8.02 11.94
CA PHE A 87 4.88 -7.97 13.23
C PHE A 87 4.38 -9.33 13.73
N ASP A 88 4.66 -10.43 13.00
CA ASP A 88 4.21 -11.80 13.30
C ASP A 88 2.69 -11.91 13.49
N ARG A 89 1.93 -11.05 12.81
CA ARG A 89 0.46 -10.97 12.89
C ARG A 89 -0.15 -11.60 11.65
N GLN A 90 -0.54 -12.87 11.77
CA GLN A 90 -1.28 -13.56 10.73
C GLN A 90 -2.70 -12.96 10.56
N PRO A 91 -3.23 -12.90 9.33
CA PRO A 91 -4.58 -12.43 9.09
C PRO A 91 -5.60 -13.34 9.75
N THR A 92 -6.51 -12.76 10.54
CA THR A 92 -7.59 -13.50 11.18
C THR A 92 -8.69 -13.84 10.18
N GLY A 93 -9.59 -14.76 10.53
CA GLY A 93 -10.75 -15.09 9.69
C GLY A 93 -11.60 -13.86 9.32
N VAL A 94 -11.74 -12.90 10.23
CA VAL A 94 -12.45 -11.63 9.97
C VAL A 94 -11.71 -10.77 8.94
N VAL A 95 -10.38 -10.69 9.02
CA VAL A 95 -9.56 -9.97 8.04
C VAL A 95 -9.65 -10.61 6.66
N ILE A 96 -9.72 -11.94 6.58
CA ILE A 96 -9.90 -12.65 5.31
C ILE A 96 -11.26 -12.31 4.70
N VAL A 97 -12.34 -12.38 5.47
CA VAL A 97 -13.68 -12.01 5.00
C VAL A 97 -13.73 -10.55 4.56
N GLY A 98 -13.19 -9.64 5.35
CA GLY A 98 -13.07 -8.22 4.97
C GLY A 98 -12.22 -8.02 3.70
N GLY A 99 -11.13 -8.78 3.57
CA GLY A 99 -10.27 -8.80 2.38
C GLY A 99 -11.01 -9.24 1.13
N CYS A 100 -11.89 -10.25 1.22
CA CYS A 100 -12.74 -10.66 0.10
C CYS A 100 -13.65 -9.52 -0.36
N PHE A 101 -14.23 -8.74 0.57
CA PHE A 101 -15.02 -7.56 0.22
C PHE A 101 -14.18 -6.45 -0.42
N ILE A 102 -12.94 -6.24 0.05
CA ILE A 102 -12.01 -5.28 -0.57
C ILE A 102 -11.70 -5.68 -2.02
N VAL A 103 -11.41 -6.96 -2.26
CA VAL A 103 -11.15 -7.49 -3.62
C VAL A 103 -12.39 -7.33 -4.50
N ALA A 104 -13.58 -7.68 -4.00
CA ALA A 104 -14.82 -7.53 -4.74
C ALA A 104 -15.10 -6.04 -5.08
N GLY A 105 -14.93 -5.14 -4.11
CA GLY A 105 -15.09 -3.70 -4.33
C GLY A 105 -14.09 -3.14 -5.34
N GLY A 106 -12.82 -3.58 -5.29
CA GLY A 106 -11.79 -3.19 -6.26
C GLY A 106 -12.10 -3.64 -7.68
N ILE A 107 -12.64 -4.86 -7.84
CA ILE A 107 -13.12 -5.37 -9.13
C ILE A 107 -14.28 -4.50 -9.64
N ILE A 108 -15.28 -4.20 -8.81
CA ILE A 108 -16.43 -3.36 -9.18
C ILE A 108 -15.97 -1.97 -9.64
N LEU A 109 -15.07 -1.32 -8.90
CA LEU A 109 -14.51 -0.01 -9.25
C LEU A 109 -13.73 -0.03 -10.56
N SER A 110 -13.08 -1.16 -10.90
CA SER A 110 -12.31 -1.30 -12.13
C SER A 110 -13.18 -1.34 -13.39
N TYR A 111 -14.46 -1.73 -13.24
CA TYR A 111 -15.46 -1.77 -14.31
C TYR A 111 -16.21 -0.45 -14.52
N ASN A 112 -15.93 0.58 -13.70
CA ASN A 112 -16.50 1.91 -13.91
C ASN A 112 -16.03 2.45 -15.29
N PRO A 113 -16.95 2.83 -16.21
CA PRO A 113 -16.61 3.30 -17.56
C PRO A 113 -15.66 4.50 -17.58
#